data_AF-A0A8S3IHR0-F1
#
_entry.id   AF-A0A8S3IHR0-F1
#
_cell.length_a   1.000
_cell.length_b   1.000
_cell.length_c   1.000
_cell.angle_alpha   90.00
_cell.angle_beta   90.00
_cell.angle_gamma   90.00
#
_symmetry.space_group_name_H-M   'P 1'
#
loop_
_entity.id
_entity.type
_entity.pdbx_description
1 polymer ?
#
loop_
_entity_poly.entity_id
_entity_poly.type
_entity_poly.pdbx_seq_one_letter_code
_entity_poly.pdbx_strand_id
1 'polypeptide(L)'
;MPDLLIPVSPLPKEIVHCHCWDEPILGLRYDDTISHWFRRLFQSNDQIDLVIFDEKQFQTRSSKNKPDFPNAAEDHHVAVYHDDCWRDVHIGEAKLRWISPSLRCLLPTVDQETGIKDPNQEPWKTLRNYRLKPDAYGIKALLGIYLGQINDSKIASGTIHIGDSIHVIKQELGFWQK
;
A
#
# COMPACT_ATOMS: atom_id res chain seq x y z
N MET A 1 -11.97 -21.94 15.55
CA MET A 1 -12.78 -22.13 14.33
C MET A 1 -11.94 -23.00 13.39
N PRO A 2 -12.49 -24.04 12.73
CA PRO A 2 -11.69 -24.84 11.81
C PRO A 2 -11.24 -23.98 10.62
N ASP A 3 -10.09 -24.34 10.05
CA ASP A 3 -9.54 -23.67 8.88
C ASP A 3 -10.49 -23.78 7.68
N LEU A 4 -10.54 -22.71 6.89
CA LEU A 4 -11.31 -22.63 5.65
C LEU A 4 -10.40 -22.87 4.46
N LEU A 5 -10.72 -23.88 3.65
CA LEU A 5 -10.03 -24.12 2.37
C LEU A 5 -10.73 -23.36 1.26
N ILE A 6 -10.05 -22.38 0.67
CA ILE A 6 -10.56 -21.58 -0.44
C ILE A 6 -9.88 -22.07 -1.73
N PRO A 7 -10.65 -22.50 -2.75
CA PRO A 7 -10.07 -22.94 -4.00
C PRO A 7 -9.50 -21.74 -4.77
N VAL A 8 -8.23 -21.83 -5.16
CA VAL A 8 -7.60 -20.83 -6.03
C VAL A 8 -7.96 -21.01 -7.51
N SER A 9 -8.47 -22.19 -7.87
CA SER A 9 -8.91 -22.53 -9.22
C SER A 9 -9.97 -23.66 -9.18
N PRO A 10 -11.00 -23.63 -10.04
CA PRO A 10 -11.35 -22.51 -10.92
C PRO A 10 -11.78 -21.28 -10.13
N LEU A 11 -11.59 -20.09 -10.70
CA LEU A 11 -12.08 -18.85 -10.10
C LEU A 11 -13.62 -18.85 -9.99
N PRO A 12 -14.19 -18.12 -9.02
CA PRO A 12 -15.63 -17.93 -8.95
C PRO A 12 -16.18 -17.23 -10.20
N LYS A 13 -17.46 -17.46 -10.50
CA LYS A 13 -18.11 -16.96 -11.72
C LYS A 13 -19.05 -15.79 -11.47
N GLU A 14 -19.50 -15.61 -10.23
CA GLU A 14 -20.46 -14.57 -9.88
C GLU A 14 -19.76 -13.20 -9.83
N ILE A 15 -20.20 -12.27 -10.66
CA ILE A 15 -19.66 -10.91 -10.69
C ILE A 15 -20.47 -10.04 -9.73
N VAL A 16 -19.77 -9.27 -8.90
CA VAL A 16 -20.36 -8.29 -7.98
C VAL A 16 -19.75 -6.90 -8.17
N HIS A 17 -20.56 -5.87 -7.90
CA HIS A 17 -20.10 -4.49 -7.88
C HIS A 17 -19.58 -4.13 -6.49
N CYS A 18 -18.33 -3.71 -6.44
CA CYS A 18 -17.66 -3.25 -5.24
C CYS A 18 -17.25 -1.79 -5.39
N HIS A 19 -16.92 -1.17 -4.27
CA HIS A 19 -16.24 0.12 -4.24
C HIS A 19 -14.97 -0.03 -3.41
N CYS A 20 -13.83 0.38 -3.97
CA CYS A 20 -12.59 0.51 -3.25
C CYS A 20 -12.29 1.99 -3.09
N TRP A 21 -12.49 2.50 -1.87
CA TRP A 21 -12.67 3.94 -1.64
C TRP A 21 -13.84 4.46 -2.49
N ASP A 22 -13.64 5.54 -3.25
CA ASP A 22 -14.67 6.12 -4.12
C ASP A 22 -14.67 5.52 -5.54
N GLU A 23 -13.79 4.56 -5.82
CA GLU A 23 -13.64 3.98 -7.15
C GLU A 23 -14.49 2.70 -7.30
N PRO A 24 -15.40 2.64 -8.29
CA PRO A 24 -16.18 1.45 -8.57
C PRO A 24 -15.26 0.37 -9.18
N ILE A 25 -15.45 -0.87 -8.76
CA ILE A 25 -14.69 -2.00 -9.26
C ILE A 25 -15.55 -3.26 -9.29
N LEU A 26 -15.43 -4.04 -10.35
CA LEU A 26 -16.05 -5.36 -10.42
C LEU A 26 -15.16 -6.37 -9.73
N GLY A 27 -15.76 -7.35 -9.07
CA GLY A 27 -15.04 -8.49 -8.49
C GLY A 27 -15.83 -9.79 -8.66
N LEU A 28 -15.17 -10.91 -8.38
CA LEU A 28 -15.71 -12.27 -8.47
C LEU A 28 -15.97 -12.80 -7.06
N ARG A 29 -17.24 -13.05 -6.73
CA ARG A 29 -17.68 -13.47 -5.39
C ARG A 29 -17.58 -14.98 -5.24
N TYR A 30 -17.02 -15.43 -4.11
CA TYR A 30 -17.09 -16.83 -3.69
C TYR A 30 -18.50 -17.22 -3.19
N ASP A 31 -18.78 -18.52 -3.11
CA ASP A 31 -20.10 -18.98 -2.65
C ASP A 31 -20.37 -18.68 -1.17
N ASP A 32 -21.64 -18.80 -0.80
CA ASP A 32 -22.13 -18.46 0.53
C ASP A 32 -21.45 -19.25 1.64
N THR A 33 -20.89 -20.44 1.40
CA THR A 33 -20.17 -21.21 2.43
C THR A 33 -19.01 -20.40 2.99
N ILE A 34 -18.28 -19.70 2.12
CA ILE A 34 -17.15 -18.84 2.49
C ILE A 34 -17.66 -17.59 3.23
N SER A 35 -18.74 -16.97 2.74
CA SER A 35 -19.35 -15.81 3.40
C SER A 35 -19.84 -16.13 4.81
N HIS A 36 -20.46 -17.30 5.00
CA HIS A 36 -20.89 -17.78 6.32
C HIS A 36 -19.71 -18.00 7.27
N TRP A 37 -18.57 -18.49 6.78
CA TRP A 37 -17.38 -18.65 7.61
C TRP A 37 -16.86 -17.29 8.12
N PHE A 38 -16.75 -16.28 7.25
CA PHE A 38 -16.31 -14.94 7.66
C PHE A 38 -17.30 -14.25 8.61
N ARG A 39 -18.61 -14.39 8.38
CA ARG A 39 -19.63 -13.90 9.31
C ARG A 39 -19.45 -14.45 10.72
N ARG A 40 -19.20 -15.76 10.83
CA ARG A 40 -18.93 -16.41 12.11
C ARG A 40 -17.62 -15.92 12.72
N LEU A 41 -16.57 -15.74 11.91
CA LEU A 41 -15.27 -15.26 12.39
C LEU A 41 -15.39 -13.87 13.01
N PHE A 42 -16.03 -12.96 12.28
CA PHE A 42 -16.20 -11.56 12.71
C PHE A 42 -17.37 -11.36 13.68
N GLN A 43 -18.14 -12.42 13.98
CA GLN A 43 -19.34 -12.36 14.82
C GLN A 43 -20.31 -11.26 14.37
N SER A 44 -20.41 -11.06 13.04
CA SER A 44 -21.22 -10.02 12.43
C SER A 44 -22.51 -10.59 11.87
N ASN A 45 -23.59 -9.81 11.97
CA ASN A 45 -24.87 -10.10 11.32
C ASN A 45 -24.92 -9.60 9.87
N ASP A 46 -23.95 -8.78 9.46
CA ASP A 46 -23.90 -8.22 8.11
C ASP A 46 -23.47 -9.28 7.08
N GLN A 47 -23.82 -9.07 5.81
CA GLN A 47 -23.23 -9.87 4.72
C GLN A 47 -21.76 -9.51 4.55
N ILE A 48 -20.91 -10.52 4.70
CA ILE A 48 -19.46 -10.41 4.47
C ILE A 48 -19.11 -11.44 3.40
N ASP A 49 -18.82 -10.93 2.21
CA ASP A 49 -18.47 -11.74 1.06
C ASP A 49 -16.97 -11.69 0.81
N LEU A 50 -16.37 -12.84 0.50
CA LEU A 50 -15.04 -12.87 -0.08
C LEU A 50 -15.14 -12.65 -1.58
N VAL A 51 -14.44 -11.62 -2.05
CA VAL A 51 -14.40 -11.23 -3.47
C VAL A 51 -12.95 -11.24 -3.93
N ILE A 52 -12.67 -11.94 -5.03
CA ILE A 52 -11.38 -11.90 -5.71
C ILE A 52 -11.48 -11.03 -6.96
N PHE A 53 -10.38 -10.40 -7.33
CA PHE A 53 -10.34 -9.57 -8.51
C PHE A 53 -9.40 -10.16 -9.55
N ASP A 54 -9.89 -10.35 -10.78
CA ASP A 54 -9.08 -10.91 -11.86
C ASP A 54 -8.32 -9.83 -12.65
N GLU A 55 -7.31 -10.26 -13.40
CA GLU A 55 -6.49 -9.39 -14.25
C GLU A 55 -7.29 -8.69 -15.36
N LYS A 56 -8.44 -9.25 -15.77
CA LYS A 56 -9.29 -8.63 -16.81
C LYS A 56 -10.03 -7.41 -16.27
N GLN A 57 -10.34 -7.41 -14.97
CA GLN A 57 -11.05 -6.34 -14.28
C GLN A 57 -10.10 -5.27 -13.74
N PHE A 58 -8.85 -5.62 -13.43
CA PHE A 58 -7.82 -4.67 -13.01
C PHE A 58 -7.07 -4.09 -14.19
N GLN A 59 -7.44 -2.88 -14.62
CA GLN A 59 -6.57 -2.08 -15.48
C GLN A 59 -5.37 -1.59 -14.68
N THR A 60 -4.17 -1.72 -15.25
CA THR A 60 -2.96 -1.09 -14.71
C THR A 60 -3.22 0.41 -14.56
N ARG A 61 -3.22 0.90 -13.31
CA ARG A 61 -3.34 2.33 -13.02
C ARG A 61 -2.05 3.02 -13.44
N SER A 62 -2.03 3.52 -14.66
CA SER A 62 -0.94 4.38 -15.14
C SER A 62 -1.15 5.79 -14.60
N SER A 63 -0.21 6.28 -13.79
CA SER A 63 -0.13 7.72 -13.55
C SER A 63 0.47 8.37 -14.79
N LYS A 64 -0.35 9.09 -15.57
CA LYS A 64 0.13 9.95 -16.66
C LYS A 64 0.89 11.17 -16.13
N ASN A 65 0.66 11.52 -14.86
CA ASN A 65 1.31 12.66 -14.23
C ASN A 65 2.68 12.22 -13.72
N LYS A 66 3.70 13.01 -14.08
CA LYS A 66 5.02 12.89 -13.48
C LYS A 66 4.85 13.14 -11.98
N PRO A 67 5.36 12.25 -11.11
CA PRO A 67 5.32 12.48 -9.67
C PRO A 67 6.10 13.76 -9.35
N ASP A 68 5.42 14.75 -8.80
CA ASP A 68 6.05 15.98 -8.30
C ASP A 68 6.82 15.64 -7.03
N PHE A 69 8.11 15.35 -7.21
CA PHE A 69 9.01 15.28 -6.09
C PHE A 69 9.13 16.70 -5.52
N PRO A 70 8.91 16.90 -4.23
CA PRO A 70 9.00 18.23 -3.66
C PRO A 70 10.44 18.74 -3.75
N ASN A 71 10.61 19.94 -4.30
CA ASN A 71 11.86 20.68 -4.20
C ASN A 71 11.96 21.23 -2.78
N ALA A 72 12.74 20.62 -1.89
CA ALA A 72 13.14 21.23 -0.63
C ALA A 72 14.53 21.91 -0.78
N ALA A 73 15.01 22.62 0.25
CA ALA A 73 16.31 23.30 0.26
C ALA A 73 17.40 22.46 0.94
N GLU A 74 18.65 22.58 0.50
CA GLU A 74 19.79 21.72 0.87
C GLU A 74 19.98 21.51 2.38
N ASP A 75 20.00 20.25 2.83
CA ASP A 75 20.80 19.86 4.00
C ASP A 75 21.19 18.37 3.94
N HIS A 76 22.47 18.08 4.17
CA HIS A 76 23.13 16.81 3.88
C HIS A 76 23.57 16.07 5.15
N HIS A 77 22.66 15.29 5.74
CA HIS A 77 23.01 14.21 6.68
C HIS A 77 21.91 13.12 6.62
N VAL A 78 22.18 11.92 6.09
CA VAL A 78 21.15 10.86 6.08
C VAL A 78 21.67 9.51 6.57
N ALA A 79 21.26 9.12 7.77
CA ALA A 79 21.38 7.76 8.33
C ALA A 79 20.08 7.25 8.99
N VAL A 80 18.95 7.97 8.83
CA VAL A 80 17.58 7.53 9.19
C VAL A 80 16.64 8.07 8.11
N TYR A 81 15.61 7.29 7.71
CA TYR A 81 14.64 7.65 6.64
C TYR A 81 15.28 7.91 5.28
N HIS A 82 16.34 7.16 4.95
CA HIS A 82 17.07 7.35 3.69
C HIS A 82 16.21 7.17 2.44
N ASP A 83 15.14 6.37 2.56
CA ASP A 83 14.14 6.18 1.53
C ASP A 83 13.39 7.46 1.16
N ASP A 84 13.30 8.44 2.06
CA ASP A 84 12.65 9.72 1.76
C ASP A 84 13.31 10.48 0.58
N CYS A 85 14.60 10.21 0.31
CA CYS A 85 15.40 10.84 -0.74
C CYS A 85 15.47 10.00 -2.03
N TRP A 86 14.87 8.81 -2.07
CA TRP A 86 14.98 7.91 -3.21
C TRP A 86 14.05 8.35 -4.33
N ARG A 87 14.62 8.79 -5.46
CA ARG A 87 13.86 9.19 -6.64
C ARG A 87 13.63 8.02 -7.58
N ASP A 88 14.72 7.42 -8.03
CA ASP A 88 14.73 6.25 -8.92
C ASP A 88 15.60 5.16 -8.30
N VAL A 89 15.06 3.94 -8.21
CA VAL A 89 15.68 2.80 -7.53
C VAL A 89 15.60 1.56 -8.42
N HIS A 90 16.63 0.73 -8.35
CA HIS A 90 16.67 -0.58 -8.98
C HIS A 90 16.86 -1.67 -7.92
N ILE A 91 16.01 -2.70 -7.95
CA ILE A 91 16.07 -3.87 -7.07
C ILE A 91 15.85 -5.10 -7.94
N GLY A 92 16.79 -6.04 -7.99
CA GLY A 92 16.70 -7.17 -8.90
C GLY A 92 16.51 -6.72 -10.35
N GLU A 93 15.39 -7.09 -10.97
CA GLU A 93 14.99 -6.65 -12.32
C GLU A 93 14.01 -5.45 -12.30
N ALA A 94 13.55 -5.03 -11.13
CA ALA A 94 12.53 -4.00 -10.98
C ALA A 94 13.13 -2.59 -10.99
N LYS A 95 12.71 -1.78 -11.96
CA LYS A 95 12.93 -0.33 -11.97
C LYS A 95 11.75 0.38 -11.31
N LEU A 96 12.04 1.14 -10.27
CA LEU A 96 11.05 1.78 -9.42
C LEU A 96 11.28 3.30 -9.39
N ARG A 97 10.19 4.06 -9.46
CA ARG A 97 10.19 5.52 -9.33
C ARG A 97 9.28 5.95 -8.20
N TRP A 98 9.74 6.93 -7.43
CA TRP A 98 8.93 7.57 -6.42
C TRP A 98 7.64 8.15 -6.97
N ILE A 99 6.55 7.95 -6.22
CA ILE A 99 5.20 8.45 -6.53
C ILE A 99 4.76 9.50 -5.51
N SER A 100 4.87 9.20 -4.22
CA SER A 100 4.41 10.08 -3.14
C SER A 100 4.92 9.57 -1.78
N PRO A 101 4.90 10.41 -0.72
CA PRO A 101 5.12 9.90 0.63
C PRO A 101 3.92 9.06 1.10
N SER A 102 4.17 8.10 1.98
CA SER A 102 3.09 7.31 2.58
C SER A 102 2.49 7.99 3.81
N LEU A 103 1.26 8.46 3.66
CA LEU A 103 0.48 9.08 4.73
C LEU A 103 -0.07 8.00 5.67
N ARG A 104 0.27 8.08 6.96
CA ARG A 104 -0.16 7.08 7.93
C ARG A 104 -1.52 7.41 8.53
N CYS A 105 -2.44 6.46 8.42
CA CYS A 105 -3.74 6.46 9.08
C CYS A 105 -3.66 5.77 10.45
N LEU A 106 -4.81 5.48 11.07
CA LEU A 106 -4.90 4.79 12.37
C LEU A 106 -4.75 3.27 12.27
N LEU A 107 -4.76 2.68 11.06
CA LEU A 107 -4.68 1.22 10.91
C LEU A 107 -3.46 0.58 11.61
N PRO A 108 -2.25 1.19 11.58
CA PRO A 108 -1.09 0.65 12.30
C PRO A 108 -1.21 0.68 13.83
N THR A 109 -2.29 1.26 14.39
CA THR A 109 -2.56 1.24 15.84
C THR A 109 -3.28 -0.04 16.29
N VAL A 110 -3.63 -0.92 15.35
CA VAL A 110 -4.21 -2.23 15.65
C VAL A 110 -3.08 -3.23 15.84
N ASP A 111 -3.05 -3.85 17.01
CA ASP A 111 -2.12 -4.92 17.32
C ASP A 111 -2.40 -6.15 16.43
N GLN A 112 -1.38 -6.67 15.76
CA GLN A 112 -1.54 -7.68 14.71
C GLN A 112 -1.85 -9.08 15.28
N GLU A 113 -1.48 -9.37 16.53
CA GLU A 113 -1.72 -10.66 17.16
C GLU A 113 -3.12 -10.74 17.77
N THR A 114 -3.56 -9.64 18.39
CA THR A 114 -4.83 -9.58 19.12
C THR A 114 -5.98 -8.99 18.31
N GLY A 115 -5.68 -8.21 17.26
CA GLY A 115 -6.67 -7.44 16.50
C GLY A 115 -7.28 -6.27 17.29
N ILE A 116 -6.72 -5.92 18.45
CA ILE A 116 -7.22 -4.86 19.32
C ILE A 116 -6.53 -3.55 18.95
N LYS A 117 -7.32 -2.49 18.79
CA LYS A 117 -6.80 -1.13 18.60
C LYS A 117 -6.24 -0.60 19.91
N ASP A 118 -5.03 -0.04 19.87
CA ASP A 118 -4.44 0.63 21.02
C ASP A 118 -5.31 1.83 21.45
N PRO A 119 -5.83 1.85 22.70
CA PRO A 119 -6.60 2.98 23.22
C PRO A 119 -5.80 4.29 23.22
N ASN A 120 -4.48 4.23 23.31
CA ASN A 120 -3.61 5.39 23.23
C ASN A 120 -3.31 5.83 21.81
N GLN A 121 -3.70 5.05 20.79
CA GLN A 121 -3.44 5.32 19.38
C GLN A 121 -1.94 5.41 19.04
N GLU A 122 -1.09 4.63 19.68
CA GLU A 122 0.29 4.47 19.25
C GLU A 122 0.39 3.47 18.09
N PRO A 123 1.34 3.64 17.15
CA PRO A 123 2.38 4.70 17.09
C PRO A 123 1.91 6.01 16.43
N TRP A 124 0.62 6.15 16.12
CA TRP A 124 0.11 7.29 15.34
C TRP A 124 0.32 8.63 16.04
N LYS A 125 0.10 8.72 17.36
CA LYS A 125 0.38 9.94 18.13
C LYS A 125 1.87 10.28 18.14
N THR A 126 2.74 9.30 18.41
CA THR A 126 4.19 9.52 18.39
C THR A 126 4.67 10.02 17.03
N LEU A 127 4.23 9.40 15.93
CA LEU A 127 4.60 9.84 14.58
C LEU A 127 4.18 11.28 14.29
N ARG A 128 3.02 11.74 14.80
CA ARG A 128 2.57 13.13 14.60
C ARG A 128 3.44 14.16 15.30
N ASN A 129 4.21 13.78 16.32
CA ASN A 129 5.07 14.72 17.02
C ASN A 129 6.33 15.10 16.22
N TYR A 130 6.77 14.23 15.29
CA TYR A 130 8.04 14.43 14.60
C TYR A 130 8.05 14.03 13.12
N ARG A 131 6.92 13.61 12.54
CA ARG A 131 6.79 13.28 11.10
C ARG A 131 5.59 13.96 10.45
N LEU A 132 5.17 15.10 10.99
CA LEU A 132 4.07 15.89 10.46
C LEU A 132 4.58 16.95 9.49
N LYS A 133 3.84 17.20 8.40
CA LYS A 133 4.08 18.33 7.49
C LYS A 133 2.75 19.04 7.19
N PRO A 134 2.25 19.87 8.13
CA PRO A 134 0.92 20.46 8.04
C PRO A 134 0.67 21.23 6.76
N ASP A 135 1.66 21.99 6.30
CA ASP A 135 1.56 22.84 5.10
C ASP A 135 1.31 22.05 3.81
N ALA A 136 1.67 20.77 3.77
CA ALA A 136 1.51 19.91 2.60
C ALA A 136 0.46 18.80 2.78
N TYR A 137 0.38 18.18 3.96
CA TYR A 137 -0.41 16.96 4.19
C TYR A 137 -1.32 17.02 5.42
N GLY A 138 -1.51 18.22 5.99
CA GLY A 138 -2.36 18.44 7.15
C GLY A 138 -1.94 17.61 8.36
N ILE A 139 -2.90 16.94 9.00
CA ILE A 139 -2.68 16.22 10.26
C ILE A 139 -2.08 14.81 10.10
N LYS A 140 -1.81 14.36 8.87
CA LYS A 140 -1.33 13.00 8.60
C LYS A 140 0.20 12.94 8.71
N ALA A 141 0.70 12.06 9.57
CA ALA A 141 2.13 11.82 9.68
C ALA A 141 2.66 11.01 8.48
N LEU A 142 3.93 11.21 8.14
CA LEU A 142 4.60 10.60 6.99
C LEU A 142 5.55 9.50 7.46
N LEU A 143 5.47 8.31 6.89
CA LEU A 143 6.47 7.26 7.15
C LEU A 143 6.55 6.32 5.96
N GLY A 144 7.72 6.22 5.33
CA GLY A 144 7.92 5.46 4.11
C GLY A 144 7.40 6.17 2.85
N ILE A 145 7.71 5.59 1.70
CA ILE A 145 7.38 6.13 0.38
C ILE A 145 6.58 5.12 -0.46
N TYR A 146 5.82 5.64 -1.42
CA TYR A 146 5.26 4.83 -2.50
C TYR A 146 6.21 4.88 -3.71
N LEU A 147 6.64 3.70 -4.14
CA LEU A 147 7.38 3.48 -5.37
C LEU A 147 6.47 2.79 -6.39
N GLY A 148 6.43 3.31 -7.61
CA GLY A 148 5.73 2.72 -8.74
C GLY A 148 6.71 2.10 -9.72
N GLN A 149 6.33 0.99 -10.35
CA GLN A 149 7.16 0.36 -11.36
C GLN A 149 7.20 1.20 -12.65
N ILE A 150 8.39 1.39 -13.20
CA ILE A 150 8.59 2.04 -14.50
C ILE A 150 8.56 0.97 -15.58
N ASN A 151 7.55 0.99 -16.44
CA ASN A 151 7.44 0.09 -17.58
C ASN A 151 7.78 0.87 -18.87
N ASP A 152 9.02 0.77 -19.33
CA ASP A 152 9.47 1.37 -20.62
C ASP A 152 8.98 0.56 -21.85
N SER A 153 8.44 -0.63 -21.63
CA SER A 153 7.88 -1.53 -22.64
C SER A 153 6.53 -2.10 -22.20
N LYS A 154 5.67 -2.49 -23.16
CA LYS A 154 4.31 -3.05 -22.90
C LYS A 154 4.30 -4.29 -21.99
N ILE A 155 5.44 -4.92 -21.76
CA ILE A 155 5.66 -5.94 -20.72
C ILE A 155 7.09 -5.74 -20.18
N ALA A 156 7.21 -5.66 -18.86
CA ALA A 156 8.31 -6.22 -18.06
C ALA A 156 7.96 -6.04 -16.57
N SER A 157 7.12 -6.92 -16.02
CA SER A 157 7.13 -7.16 -14.57
C SER A 157 8.54 -7.63 -14.19
N GLY A 158 9.24 -6.89 -13.33
CA GLY A 158 10.56 -7.30 -12.85
C GLY A 158 10.43 -8.24 -11.67
N THR A 159 11.24 -9.30 -11.62
CA THR A 159 11.32 -10.17 -10.44
C THR A 159 12.30 -9.59 -9.42
N ILE A 160 11.95 -9.69 -8.14
CA ILE A 160 12.84 -9.38 -7.02
C ILE A 160 12.94 -10.60 -6.10
N HIS A 161 14.10 -10.79 -5.49
CA HIS A 161 14.37 -11.89 -4.57
C HIS A 161 14.89 -11.37 -3.23
N ILE A 162 14.68 -12.17 -2.17
CA ILE A 162 15.34 -11.93 -0.89
C ILE A 162 16.85 -11.97 -1.11
N GLY A 163 17.54 -10.92 -0.66
CA GLY A 163 18.99 -10.76 -0.82
C GLY A 163 19.41 -9.88 -1.98
N ASP A 164 18.48 -9.46 -2.86
CA ASP A 164 18.80 -8.49 -3.91
C ASP A 164 19.26 -7.17 -3.30
N SER A 165 20.32 -6.62 -3.89
CA SER A 165 20.83 -5.30 -3.50
C SER A 165 19.91 -4.19 -3.99
N ILE A 166 19.75 -3.15 -3.16
CA ILE A 166 19.03 -1.94 -3.53
C ILE A 166 20.02 -0.95 -4.11
N HIS A 167 19.87 -0.62 -5.39
CA HIS A 167 20.69 0.37 -6.08
C HIS A 167 19.89 1.65 -6.27
N VAL A 168 20.23 2.70 -5.52
CA VAL A 168 19.63 4.02 -5.70
C VAL A 168 20.27 4.70 -6.90
N ILE A 169 19.53 4.78 -8.01
CA ILE A 169 20.02 5.33 -9.28
C ILE A 169 20.01 6.85 -9.24
N LYS A 170 18.98 7.42 -8.64
CA LYS A 170 18.84 8.86 -8.45
C LYS A 170 18.34 9.17 -7.05
N GLN A 171 19.03 10.09 -6.40
CA GLN A 171 18.57 10.74 -5.19
C GLN A 171 18.15 12.17 -5.51
N GLU A 172 17.08 12.60 -4.87
CA GLU A 172 16.68 13.99 -4.81
C GLU A 172 16.54 14.35 -3.33
N LEU A 173 16.56 15.64 -3.02
CA LEU A 173 16.44 16.07 -1.65
C LEU A 173 15.10 15.58 -1.08
N GLY A 174 15.17 14.86 0.04
CA GLY A 174 14.02 14.20 0.63
C GLY A 174 12.90 15.18 0.96
N PHE A 175 11.66 14.70 0.88
CA PHE A 175 10.48 15.53 1.17
C PHE A 175 10.38 15.96 2.65
N TRP A 176 11.17 15.32 3.51
CA TRP A 176 11.19 15.52 4.95
C TRP A 176 12.48 16.21 5.39
N GLN A 177 12.33 17.38 6.00
CA GLN A 177 13.38 18.13 6.68
C GLN A 177 12.78 18.67 7.98
N LYS A 178 13.58 18.68 9.06
CA LYS A 178 13.15 19.22 10.34
C LYS A 178 13.25 20.74 10.34
#